data_AF-A0A7G3ADI9-F1
#
_entry.id   AF-A0A7G3ADI9-F1
#
_cell.length_a   1.000
_cell.length_b   1.000
_cell.length_c   1.000
_cell.angle_alpha   90.00
_cell.angle_beta   90.00
_cell.angle_gamma   90.00
#
_symmetry.space_group_name_H-M   'P 1'
#
loop_
_entity.id
_entity.type
_entity.pdbx_description
1 polymer ?
#
loop_
_entity_poly.entity_id
_entity_poly.type
_entity_poly.pdbx_seq_one_letter_code
_entity_poly.pdbx_strand_id
1 'polypeptide(L)'
;MCATMYRIVLLLVFTCAGLTEPASVGGKGEYDPMHPQLPIINDGIVNENGRVKRGALPLKFIAPEMETHGEYWTNMAQNILQLQLRKNHLNKNMARNVILFIGDGMSIATVTASRVYNGGEEQQLSFDKFPYSGLSKTYCANTQVADSACSATAYLGGVKANYATLGVTASVALSDCGAENRTSNHVASIAEWAQRNQMSTGFVTTTEVTNASPAGLYSHSANRNWENDRQLIADGGNPDVCTDIARQLIHGKIGENLNVIMGGGRRHFLPEWETDVDGSPGTRGDGVNLIKQWKRHHRKHAARYTETREELQQVNGATVDYLFGLFSNEHMPFHLEDEAEKKPTL
;
A
#
# COMPACT_ATOMS: atom_id res chain seq x y z
N MET A 1 37.47 6.29 2.27
CA MET A 1 36.45 5.44 1.62
C MET A 1 35.16 6.24 1.57
N CYS A 2 34.77 6.71 0.39
CA CYS A 2 33.56 7.50 0.21
C CYS A 2 32.38 6.54 0.42
N ALA A 3 31.61 6.70 1.51
CA ALA A 3 30.32 6.02 1.61
C ALA A 3 29.48 6.51 0.43
N THR A 4 29.24 5.66 -0.56
CA THR A 4 28.27 5.90 -1.63
C THR A 4 26.91 6.01 -0.96
N MET A 5 26.59 7.19 -0.44
CA MET A 5 25.34 7.42 0.27
C MET A 5 24.24 7.48 -0.80
N TYR A 6 23.37 6.49 -0.81
CA TYR A 6 22.29 6.35 -1.78
C TYR A 6 21.31 7.55 -1.76
N ARG A 7 20.70 7.84 -2.91
CA ARG A 7 19.54 8.73 -3.05
C ARG A 7 18.36 7.85 -3.42
N ILE A 8 17.28 7.87 -2.66
CA ILE A 8 16.23 6.84 -2.74
C ILE A 8 14.84 7.47 -2.92
N VAL A 9 14.04 6.93 -3.83
CA VAL A 9 12.58 7.07 -3.83
C VAL A 9 11.96 5.71 -3.53
N LEU A 10 11.28 5.60 -2.38
CA LEU A 10 10.67 4.36 -1.90
C LEU A 10 9.17 4.58 -1.65
N LEU A 11 8.34 3.75 -2.27
CA LEU A 11 6.90 3.71 -2.05
C LEU A 11 6.55 2.53 -1.12
N LEU A 12 5.82 2.78 -0.04
CA LEU A 12 5.28 1.75 0.84
C LEU A 12 3.76 1.78 0.76
N VAL A 13 3.15 0.70 0.24
CA VAL A 13 1.70 0.58 0.08
C VAL A 13 1.18 -0.51 1.00
N PHE A 14 0.21 -0.19 1.85
CA PHE A 14 -0.48 -1.19 2.66
C PHE A 14 -1.98 -1.05 2.52
N THR A 15 -2.69 -2.17 2.60
CA THR A 15 -4.15 -2.20 2.40
C THR A 15 -4.86 -2.09 3.73
N CYS A 16 -5.78 -1.14 3.85
CA CYS A 16 -6.77 -1.10 4.93
C CYS A 16 -8.05 -1.79 4.43
N ALA A 17 -8.07 -3.12 4.38
CA ALA A 17 -9.33 -3.83 4.16
C ALA A 17 -10.17 -3.78 5.45
N GLY A 18 -11.41 -3.30 5.36
CA GLY A 18 -12.39 -3.44 6.43
C GLY A 18 -12.83 -4.90 6.55
N LEU A 19 -13.06 -5.36 7.78
CA LEU A 19 -13.62 -6.68 8.09
C LEU A 19 -14.91 -6.93 7.30
N THR A 20 -14.84 -7.76 6.27
CA THR A 20 -16.03 -8.32 5.60
C THR A 20 -16.03 -9.83 5.75
N GLU A 21 -16.38 -10.30 6.96
CA GLU A 21 -17.27 -11.43 7.29
C GLU A 21 -17.03 -11.85 8.75
N PRO A 22 -18.08 -12.23 9.51
CA PRO A 22 -17.91 -12.68 10.88
C PRO A 22 -17.39 -14.13 10.89
N ALA A 23 -16.11 -14.30 11.20
CA ALA A 23 -15.60 -15.62 11.60
C ALA A 23 -16.35 -16.08 12.87
N SER A 24 -16.95 -17.27 12.82
CA SER A 24 -17.62 -17.89 13.94
C SER A 24 -16.60 -18.26 15.04
N VAL A 25 -16.62 -17.51 16.14
CA VAL A 25 -15.75 -17.73 17.29
C VAL A 25 -16.19 -18.98 18.06
N GLY A 26 -15.33 -20.00 18.08
CA GLY A 26 -15.44 -21.18 18.94
C GLY A 26 -14.16 -21.35 19.75
N GLY A 27 -13.97 -20.53 20.79
CA GLY A 27 -12.83 -20.68 21.69
C GLY A 27 -13.01 -19.85 22.96
N LYS A 28 -12.99 -20.51 24.12
CA LYS A 28 -12.96 -19.85 25.44
C LYS A 28 -11.58 -19.21 25.60
N GLY A 29 -11.48 -17.93 25.26
CA GLY A 29 -10.29 -17.10 25.43
C GLY A 29 -10.25 -16.41 26.80
N GLU A 30 -9.10 -16.56 27.44
CA GLU A 30 -8.63 -15.94 28.66
C GLU A 30 -8.61 -14.40 28.56
N TYR A 31 -8.75 -13.71 29.68
CA TYR A 31 -8.88 -12.25 29.78
C TYR A 31 -7.63 -11.51 29.23
N ASP A 32 -7.80 -10.79 28.12
CA ASP A 32 -6.79 -9.93 27.49
C ASP A 32 -6.83 -8.50 28.11
N PRO A 33 -5.72 -7.99 28.67
CA PRO A 33 -5.65 -6.64 29.24
C PRO A 33 -5.71 -5.50 28.20
N MET A 34 -5.88 -5.78 26.90
CA MET A 34 -6.04 -4.80 25.82
C MET A 34 -7.49 -4.31 25.59
N HIS A 35 -8.33 -4.25 26.63
CA HIS A 35 -9.64 -3.62 26.50
C HIS A 35 -9.53 -2.08 26.59
N PRO A 36 -9.81 -1.30 25.52
CA PRO A 36 -10.25 0.08 25.72
C PRO A 36 -11.48 0.04 26.62
N GLN A 37 -11.61 1.01 27.54
CA GLN A 37 -12.70 1.07 28.53
C GLN A 37 -13.99 0.60 27.87
N LEU A 38 -14.49 -0.57 28.29
CA LEU A 38 -15.70 -1.15 27.74
C LEU A 38 -16.78 -0.07 27.80
N PRO A 39 -17.47 0.22 26.68
CA PRO A 39 -18.54 1.19 26.73
C PRO A 39 -19.54 0.74 27.78
N ILE A 40 -19.92 1.63 28.69
CA ILE A 40 -21.06 1.36 29.56
C ILE A 40 -22.29 1.41 28.65
N ILE A 41 -22.72 0.24 28.15
CA ILE A 41 -24.06 0.08 27.61
C ILE A 41 -24.98 0.18 28.81
N ASN A 42 -25.55 1.36 29.04
CA ASN A 42 -26.63 1.50 30.00
C ASN A 42 -27.78 0.63 29.48
N ASP A 43 -28.05 -0.50 30.15
CA ASP A 43 -29.29 -1.23 29.95
C ASP A 43 -30.44 -0.24 30.08
N GLY A 44 -31.15 -0.06 28.96
CA GLY A 44 -32.06 1.06 28.79
C GLY A 44 -33.12 1.13 29.88
N ILE A 45 -33.52 2.34 30.25
CA ILE A 45 -34.74 2.57 31.04
C ILE A 45 -35.92 2.07 30.19
N VAL A 46 -36.44 0.89 30.53
CA VAL A 46 -37.67 0.35 29.97
C VAL A 46 -38.82 1.21 30.50
N ASN A 47 -39.57 1.84 29.60
CA ASN A 47 -40.82 2.50 29.97
C ASN A 47 -41.92 1.44 30.19
N GLU A 48 -42.98 1.79 30.94
CA GLU A 48 -44.08 0.89 31.33
C GLU A 48 -44.80 0.20 30.14
N ASN A 49 -44.52 0.62 28.90
CA ASN A 49 -45.09 0.07 27.66
C ASN A 49 -44.11 -0.82 26.86
N GLY A 50 -42.95 -1.21 27.41
CA GLY A 50 -42.03 -2.17 26.80
C GLY A 50 -41.34 -1.67 25.51
N ARG A 51 -41.32 -0.37 25.24
CA ARG A 51 -40.70 0.22 24.04
C ARG A 51 -39.37 0.88 24.40
N VAL A 52 -38.27 0.19 24.08
CA VAL A 52 -36.91 0.75 24.13
C VAL A 52 -36.83 1.95 23.17
N LYS A 53 -36.62 3.17 23.71
CA LYS A 53 -36.22 4.32 22.89
C LYS A 53 -34.83 4.00 22.34
N ARG A 54 -34.74 3.53 21.09
CA ARG A 54 -33.48 3.48 20.33
C ARG A 54 -33.06 4.89 19.92
N GLY A 55 -32.87 5.80 20.88
CA GLY A 55 -31.94 6.89 20.69
C GLY A 55 -30.55 6.28 20.86
N ALA A 56 -29.59 6.62 20.00
CA ALA A 56 -28.20 6.22 20.18
C ALA A 56 -27.78 6.58 21.62
N LEU A 57 -27.68 5.59 22.50
CA LEU A 57 -27.19 5.80 23.85
C LEU A 57 -25.74 6.27 23.69
N PRO A 58 -25.36 7.42 24.27
CA PRO A 58 -23.99 7.87 24.18
C PRO A 58 -23.10 6.81 24.80
N LEU A 59 -22.05 6.39 24.07
CA LEU A 59 -20.97 5.60 24.64
C LEU A 59 -20.39 6.43 25.79
N LYS A 60 -20.58 5.96 27.04
CA LYS A 60 -20.07 6.62 28.24
C LYS A 60 -18.72 6.02 28.60
N PHE A 61 -17.72 6.88 28.72
CA PHE A 61 -16.38 6.56 29.21
C PHE A 61 -16.13 7.28 30.53
N ILE A 62 -15.32 6.69 31.40
CA ILE A 62 -14.88 7.32 32.65
C ILE A 62 -13.59 8.08 32.33
N ALA A 63 -13.67 9.40 32.30
CA ALA A 63 -12.51 10.25 32.09
C ALA A 63 -11.47 10.01 33.20
N PRO A 64 -10.17 9.90 32.87
CA PRO A 64 -9.10 9.93 33.88
C PRO A 64 -9.23 11.18 34.76
N GLU A 65 -8.88 11.06 36.04
CA GLU A 65 -9.04 12.15 37.02
C GLU A 65 -8.40 13.46 36.54
N MET A 66 -7.22 13.40 35.93
CA MET A 66 -6.53 14.58 35.40
C MET A 66 -7.35 15.32 34.33
N GLU A 67 -8.07 14.61 33.47
CA GLU A 67 -8.88 15.22 32.39
C GLU A 67 -10.14 15.93 32.91
N THR A 68 -10.53 15.67 34.15
CA THR A 68 -11.65 16.38 34.80
C THR A 68 -11.27 17.81 35.21
N HIS A 69 -9.98 18.15 35.19
CA HIS A 69 -9.46 19.45 35.61
C HIS A 69 -9.12 20.34 34.40
N GLY A 70 -9.60 21.59 34.38
CA GLY A 70 -9.34 22.56 33.30
C GLY A 70 -7.87 22.91 33.08
N GLU A 71 -7.05 22.78 34.13
CA GLU A 71 -5.59 22.99 34.07
C GLU A 71 -4.91 22.00 33.13
N TYR A 72 -5.35 20.73 33.11
CA TYR A 72 -4.81 19.71 32.21
C TYR A 72 -4.95 20.13 30.75
N TRP A 73 -6.16 20.54 30.34
CA TRP A 73 -6.44 20.98 28.98
C TRP A 73 -5.69 22.25 28.59
N THR A 74 -5.58 23.21 29.52
CA THR A 74 -4.86 24.45 29.30
C THR A 74 -3.35 24.18 29.13
N ASN A 75 -2.77 23.33 29.98
CA ASN A 75 -1.36 22.94 29.89
C ASN A 75 -1.08 22.16 28.60
N MET A 76 -1.96 21.24 28.19
CA MET A 76 -1.86 20.54 26.92
C MET A 76 -1.88 21.52 25.72
N ALA A 77 -2.81 22.47 25.71
CA ALA A 77 -2.90 23.48 24.65
C ALA A 77 -1.64 24.36 24.58
N GLN A 78 -1.10 24.78 25.73
CA GLN A 78 0.15 25.55 25.77
C GLN A 78 1.34 24.74 25.26
N ASN A 79 1.43 23.46 25.60
CA ASN A 79 2.47 22.56 25.09
C ASN A 79 2.38 22.41 23.56
N ILE A 80 1.17 22.21 23.02
CA ILE A 80 0.95 22.14 21.57
C ILE A 80 1.36 23.46 20.90
N LEU A 81 0.96 24.60 21.45
CA LEU A 81 1.33 25.92 20.93
C LEU A 81 2.85 26.11 20.90
N GLN A 82 3.55 25.78 22.00
CA GLN A 82 5.01 25.85 22.05
C GLN A 82 5.67 24.94 21.02
N LEU A 83 5.16 23.72 20.81
CA LEU A 83 5.63 22.82 19.77
C LEU A 83 5.44 23.41 18.37
N GLN A 84 4.29 24.05 18.10
CA GLN A 84 4.02 24.69 16.80
C GLN A 84 4.89 25.92 16.57
N LEU A 85 5.13 26.74 17.60
CA LEU A 85 6.03 27.90 17.50
C LEU A 85 7.47 27.47 17.18
N ARG A 86 7.96 26.36 17.78
CA ARG A 86 9.28 25.78 17.45
C ARG A 86 9.35 25.26 16.00
N LYS A 87 8.22 24.85 15.42
CA LYS A 87 8.11 24.34 14.05
C LYS A 87 8.01 25.44 12.99
N ASN A 88 8.04 26.72 13.36
CA ASN A 88 7.92 27.84 12.43
C ASN A 88 9.16 28.09 11.53
N HIS A 89 10.04 27.09 11.40
CA HIS A 89 11.18 27.13 10.51
C HIS A 89 10.96 26.11 9.39
N LEU A 90 10.60 26.61 8.20
CA LEU A 90 10.45 25.78 7.01
C LEU A 90 11.80 25.14 6.65
N ASN A 91 11.81 23.82 6.49
CA ASN A 91 12.96 23.14 5.90
C ASN A 91 13.00 23.45 4.39
N LYS A 92 13.94 24.32 3.98
CA LYS A 92 14.14 24.72 2.59
C LYS A 92 15.25 23.92 1.88
N ASN A 93 15.82 22.93 2.55
CA ASN A 93 16.86 22.10 1.96
C ASN A 93 16.27 21.17 0.90
N MET A 94 17.07 20.83 -0.11
CA MET A 94 16.68 19.84 -1.12
C MET A 94 16.55 18.47 -0.48
N ALA A 95 15.40 17.82 -0.68
CA ALA A 95 15.18 16.45 -0.21
C ALA A 95 16.10 15.48 -0.96
N ARG A 96 16.93 14.75 -0.21
CA ARG A 96 17.81 13.72 -0.78
C ARG A 96 17.06 12.43 -1.10
N ASN A 97 16.09 12.09 -0.26
CA ASN A 97 15.30 10.88 -0.32
C ASN A 97 13.82 11.23 -0.22
N VAL A 98 12.97 10.46 -0.88
CA VAL A 98 11.52 10.55 -0.80
C VAL A 98 10.98 9.20 -0.38
N ILE A 99 10.24 9.17 0.73
CA ILE A 99 9.53 7.97 1.17
C ILE A 99 8.05 8.33 1.23
N LEU A 100 7.22 7.59 0.51
CA LEU A 100 5.78 7.79 0.44
C LEU A 100 5.08 6.58 1.03
N PHE A 101 4.31 6.79 2.10
CA PHE A 101 3.44 5.77 2.67
C PHE A 101 2.02 5.98 2.15
N ILE A 102 1.43 4.94 1.58
CA ILE A 102 0.05 4.92 1.06
C ILE A 102 -0.73 3.86 1.83
N GLY A 103 -1.67 4.31 2.66
CA GLY A 103 -2.73 3.46 3.21
C GLY A 103 -3.87 3.37 2.20
N ASP A 104 -3.93 2.29 1.44
CA ASP A 104 -4.98 2.05 0.44
C ASP A 104 -6.34 1.89 1.15
N GLY A 105 -7.31 2.74 0.81
CA GLY A 105 -8.60 2.82 1.49
C GLY A 105 -8.59 3.50 2.87
N MET A 106 -7.47 4.09 3.30
CA MET A 106 -7.34 4.70 4.64
C MET A 106 -8.01 6.08 4.72
N SER A 107 -9.33 6.09 4.93
CA SER A 107 -10.11 7.32 5.14
C SER A 107 -9.76 8.01 6.47
N ILE A 108 -10.18 9.28 6.64
CA ILE A 108 -10.05 9.99 7.94
C ILE A 108 -10.77 9.21 9.06
N ALA A 109 -11.91 8.57 8.75
CA ALA A 109 -12.63 7.76 9.70
C ALA A 109 -11.82 6.52 10.11
N THR A 110 -11.15 5.88 9.14
CA THR A 110 -10.24 4.75 9.37
C THR A 110 -9.09 5.16 10.28
N VAL A 111 -8.47 6.33 10.05
CA VAL A 111 -7.39 6.86 10.90
C VAL A 111 -7.86 7.04 12.35
N THR A 112 -9.01 7.66 12.57
CA THR A 112 -9.57 7.83 13.93
C THR A 112 -9.91 6.49 14.57
N ALA A 113 -10.51 5.57 13.83
CA ALA A 113 -10.81 4.23 14.33
C ALA A 113 -9.53 3.46 14.73
N SER A 114 -8.46 3.56 13.93
CA SER A 114 -7.15 2.97 14.24
C SER A 114 -6.54 3.57 15.50
N ARG A 115 -6.70 4.88 15.72
CA ARG A 115 -6.24 5.54 16.96
C ARG A 115 -6.94 4.97 18.19
N VAL A 116 -8.28 4.87 18.14
CA VAL A 116 -9.09 4.27 19.21
C VAL A 116 -8.69 2.82 19.45
N TYR A 117 -8.52 2.04 18.39
CA TYR A 117 -8.06 0.65 18.48
C TYR A 117 -6.67 0.53 19.13
N ASN A 118 -5.75 1.45 18.85
CA ASN A 118 -4.38 1.41 19.35
C ASN A 118 -4.22 1.87 20.82
N GLY A 119 -5.30 2.26 21.50
CA GLY A 119 -5.25 2.55 22.93
C GLY A 119 -6.08 3.73 23.42
N GLY A 120 -6.89 4.36 22.56
CA GLY A 120 -7.81 5.43 22.97
C GLY A 120 -7.87 6.62 21.99
N GLU A 121 -8.85 7.49 22.15
CA GLU A 121 -9.03 8.68 21.29
C GLU A 121 -7.90 9.71 21.45
N GLU A 122 -7.25 9.71 22.62
CA GLU A 122 -6.16 10.60 23.01
C GLU A 122 -4.79 10.18 22.44
N GLN A 123 -4.68 8.95 21.93
CA GLN A 123 -3.45 8.44 21.36
C GLN A 123 -3.06 9.18 20.07
N GLN A 124 -1.79 9.15 19.71
CA GLN A 124 -1.32 9.70 18.44
C GLN A 124 -0.64 8.61 17.63
N LEU A 125 -1.12 8.39 16.41
CA LEU A 125 -0.44 7.53 15.45
C LEU A 125 0.93 8.13 15.09
N SER A 126 1.83 7.32 14.56
CA SER A 126 3.18 7.76 14.18
C SER A 126 3.16 8.98 13.25
N PHE A 127 2.25 9.00 12.28
CA PHE A 127 2.09 10.10 11.33
C PHE A 127 1.22 11.27 11.84
N ASP A 128 0.45 11.10 12.93
CA ASP A 128 -0.27 12.24 13.57
C ASP A 128 0.72 13.29 14.09
N LYS A 129 1.97 12.88 14.34
CA LYS A 129 3.05 13.74 14.83
C LYS A 129 3.69 14.59 13.72
N PHE A 130 3.37 14.33 12.44
CA PHE A 130 3.93 15.07 11.32
C PHE A 130 3.56 16.56 11.41
N PRO A 131 4.47 17.47 11.02
CA PRO A 131 4.26 18.91 11.18
C PRO A 131 3.26 19.50 10.19
N TYR A 132 2.94 18.79 9.11
CA TYR A 132 2.07 19.26 8.04
C TYR A 132 0.98 18.23 7.75
N SER A 133 -0.25 18.73 7.59
CA SER A 133 -1.40 17.95 7.17
C SER A 133 -2.16 18.72 6.08
N GLY A 134 -2.91 17.98 5.26
CA GLY A 134 -3.69 18.54 4.17
C GLY A 134 -4.75 17.56 3.72
N LEU A 135 -5.72 18.06 2.95
CA LEU A 135 -6.78 17.25 2.35
C LEU A 135 -6.52 17.08 0.86
N SER A 136 -6.78 15.87 0.35
CA SER A 136 -6.62 15.52 -1.07
C SER A 136 -7.98 15.24 -1.72
N LYS A 137 -8.21 15.81 -2.91
CA LYS A 137 -9.42 15.56 -3.71
C LYS A 137 -9.18 14.41 -4.68
N THR A 138 -9.76 13.26 -4.38
CA THR A 138 -9.36 11.96 -4.98
C THR A 138 -10.04 11.58 -6.28
N TYR A 139 -11.12 12.25 -6.72
CA TYR A 139 -11.89 11.91 -7.93
C TYR A 139 -11.01 11.59 -9.17
N CYS A 140 -11.37 10.58 -9.97
CA CYS A 140 -10.73 10.33 -11.27
C CYS A 140 -11.23 11.35 -12.32
N ALA A 141 -10.63 11.38 -13.50
CA ALA A 141 -11.10 12.26 -14.58
C ALA A 141 -12.55 11.97 -15.01
N ASN A 142 -12.98 10.71 -14.95
CA ASN A 142 -14.29 10.25 -15.42
C ASN A 142 -15.21 9.67 -14.32
N THR A 143 -14.81 9.70 -13.04
CA THR A 143 -15.66 9.26 -11.91
C THR A 143 -15.38 10.05 -10.64
N GLN A 144 -16.42 10.23 -9.82
CA GLN A 144 -16.35 10.93 -8.54
C GLN A 144 -15.68 10.09 -7.46
N VAL A 145 -16.01 8.79 -7.42
CA VAL A 145 -15.41 7.83 -6.50
C VAL A 145 -14.27 7.13 -7.23
N ALA A 146 -13.06 7.42 -6.80
CA ALA A 146 -11.86 6.89 -7.42
C ALA A 146 -11.60 5.43 -7.04
N ASP A 147 -10.90 4.72 -7.92
CA ASP A 147 -10.23 3.47 -7.58
C ASP A 147 -8.72 3.69 -7.33
N SER A 148 -8.04 2.63 -6.92
CA SER A 148 -6.60 2.65 -6.67
C SER A 148 -5.77 2.98 -7.93
N ALA A 149 -6.22 2.62 -9.15
CA ALA A 149 -5.41 2.82 -10.35
C ALA A 149 -5.35 4.28 -10.82
N CYS A 150 -6.51 4.93 -10.94
CA CYS A 150 -6.54 6.32 -11.36
C CYS A 150 -5.87 7.22 -10.31
N SER A 151 -6.01 6.88 -9.02
CA SER A 151 -5.42 7.62 -7.92
C SER A 151 -3.90 7.42 -7.87
N ALA A 152 -3.39 6.20 -8.10
CA ALA A 152 -1.96 5.93 -8.23
C ALA A 152 -1.32 6.76 -9.35
N THR A 153 -1.97 6.83 -10.52
CA THR A 153 -1.50 7.68 -11.62
C THR A 153 -1.44 9.17 -11.19
N ALA A 154 -2.40 9.62 -10.39
CA ALA A 154 -2.41 10.99 -9.89
C ALA A 154 -1.31 11.27 -8.84
N TYR A 155 -1.17 10.46 -7.80
CA TYR A 155 -0.20 10.74 -6.73
C TYR A 155 1.23 10.32 -7.06
N LEU A 156 1.46 9.40 -8.02
CA LEU A 156 2.80 9.01 -8.47
C LEU A 156 3.23 9.73 -9.75
N GLY A 157 2.30 10.05 -10.65
CA GLY A 157 2.57 10.67 -11.95
C GLY A 157 2.15 12.13 -12.07
N GLY A 158 1.39 12.66 -11.10
CA GLY A 158 0.94 14.06 -11.10
C GLY A 158 -0.20 14.37 -12.08
N VAL A 159 -0.80 13.36 -12.71
CA VAL A 159 -1.86 13.51 -13.72
C VAL A 159 -3.08 12.67 -13.34
N LYS A 160 -4.27 13.27 -13.30
CA LYS A 160 -5.51 12.50 -13.11
C LYS A 160 -5.81 11.66 -14.34
N ALA A 161 -6.15 10.39 -14.12
CA ALA A 161 -6.46 9.42 -15.17
C ALA A 161 -7.92 8.96 -15.10
N ASN A 162 -8.31 8.11 -16.04
CA ASN A 162 -9.60 7.44 -16.00
C ASN A 162 -9.60 6.31 -14.98
N TYR A 163 -10.78 5.99 -14.45
CA TYR A 163 -11.02 4.83 -13.59
C TYR A 163 -10.38 3.56 -14.16
N ALA A 164 -9.74 2.76 -13.30
CA ALA A 164 -9.13 1.48 -13.63
C ALA A 164 -7.97 1.54 -14.67
N THR A 165 -7.43 2.72 -14.97
CA THR A 165 -6.23 2.89 -15.84
C THR A 165 -4.98 3.24 -15.02
N LEU A 166 -3.80 2.77 -15.44
CA LEU A 166 -2.52 2.91 -14.75
C LEU A 166 -1.50 3.64 -15.62
N GLY A 167 -0.90 4.70 -15.09
CA GLY A 167 0.20 5.40 -15.74
C GLY A 167 -0.16 6.09 -17.06
N VAL A 168 -1.42 6.10 -17.48
CA VAL A 168 -1.85 6.70 -18.74
C VAL A 168 -2.76 7.91 -18.50
N THR A 169 -2.80 8.82 -19.46
CA THR A 169 -3.70 9.98 -19.39
C THR A 169 -5.17 9.58 -19.54
N ALA A 170 -6.09 10.47 -19.17
CA ALA A 170 -7.53 10.30 -19.38
C ALA A 170 -7.96 10.22 -20.86
N SER A 171 -7.04 10.34 -21.82
CA SER A 171 -7.30 10.07 -23.23
C SER A 171 -7.35 8.58 -23.57
N VAL A 172 -6.89 7.71 -22.67
CA VAL A 172 -6.98 6.25 -22.82
C VAL A 172 -8.27 5.75 -22.19
N ALA A 173 -9.13 5.12 -23.00
CA ALA A 173 -10.32 4.46 -22.49
C ALA A 173 -9.96 3.15 -21.80
N LEU A 174 -10.81 2.71 -20.85
CA LEU A 174 -10.63 1.44 -20.17
C LEU A 174 -10.55 0.29 -21.20
N SER A 175 -9.50 -0.52 -21.08
CA SER A 175 -9.19 -1.65 -21.99
C SER A 175 -8.87 -1.27 -23.45
N ASP A 176 -8.59 0.01 -23.77
CA ASP A 176 -8.12 0.41 -25.10
C ASP A 176 -6.62 0.14 -25.26
N CYS A 177 -6.34 -1.08 -25.73
CA CYS A 177 -4.99 -1.57 -25.97
C CYS A 177 -4.18 -0.70 -26.95
N GLY A 178 -4.83 -0.21 -28.01
CA GLY A 178 -4.15 0.59 -29.02
C GLY A 178 -3.79 1.98 -28.52
N ALA A 179 -4.60 2.55 -27.63
CA ALA A 179 -4.35 3.85 -27.02
C ALA A 179 -3.28 3.79 -25.92
N GLU A 180 -3.21 2.70 -25.15
CA GLU A 180 -2.16 2.47 -24.14
C GLU A 180 -0.75 2.52 -24.74
N ASN A 181 -0.54 1.88 -25.89
CA ASN A 181 0.79 1.77 -26.51
C ASN A 181 1.29 3.11 -27.13
N ARG A 182 0.45 4.15 -27.16
CA ARG A 182 0.86 5.48 -27.61
C ARG A 182 1.62 6.19 -26.51
N THR A 183 2.93 6.37 -26.68
CA THR A 183 3.79 7.04 -25.69
C THR A 183 3.36 8.46 -25.34
N SER A 184 2.62 9.15 -26.22
CA SER A 184 2.01 10.46 -25.92
C SER A 184 0.97 10.40 -24.79
N ASN A 185 0.42 9.23 -24.51
CA ASN A 185 -0.51 8.99 -23.42
C ASN A 185 0.18 8.53 -22.13
N HIS A 186 1.49 8.26 -22.14
CA HIS A 186 2.22 7.80 -20.95
C HIS A 186 2.48 8.95 -19.99
N VAL A 187 2.21 8.70 -18.72
CA VAL A 187 2.50 9.59 -17.60
C VAL A 187 3.78 9.11 -16.93
N ALA A 188 4.75 10.02 -16.81
CA ALA A 188 6.02 9.73 -16.14
C ALA A 188 5.82 9.71 -14.62
N SER A 189 6.06 8.55 -14.00
CA SER A 189 5.98 8.39 -12.55
C SER A 189 7.19 9.03 -11.84
N ILE A 190 7.05 9.29 -10.54
CA ILE A 190 8.14 9.78 -9.69
C ILE A 190 9.35 8.83 -9.69
N ALA A 191 9.15 7.52 -9.87
CA ALA A 191 10.26 6.59 -10.04
C ALA A 191 11.00 6.82 -11.36
N GLU A 192 10.29 7.07 -12.46
CA GLU A 192 10.94 7.40 -13.72
C GLU A 192 11.77 8.68 -13.60
N TRP A 193 11.21 9.72 -12.97
CA TRP A 193 11.94 10.97 -12.70
C TRP A 193 13.19 10.72 -11.84
N ALA A 194 13.08 9.88 -10.81
CA ALA A 194 14.17 9.52 -9.92
C ALA A 194 15.27 8.73 -10.65
N GLN A 195 14.90 7.73 -11.47
CA GLN A 195 15.84 6.94 -12.26
C GLN A 195 16.58 7.78 -13.30
N ARG A 196 15.89 8.73 -13.97
CA ARG A 196 16.52 9.71 -14.87
C ARG A 196 17.56 10.58 -14.16
N ASN A 197 17.44 10.73 -12.84
CA ASN A 197 18.38 11.44 -11.97
C ASN A 197 19.33 10.50 -11.19
N GLN A 198 19.47 9.24 -11.64
CA GLN A 198 20.38 8.25 -11.07
C GLN A 198 20.11 7.96 -9.58
N MET A 199 18.85 8.12 -9.15
CA MET A 199 18.42 7.72 -7.82
C MET A 199 17.99 6.25 -7.83
N SER A 200 18.22 5.57 -6.71
CA SER A 200 17.66 4.25 -6.47
C SER A 200 16.14 4.36 -6.27
N THR A 201 15.42 3.37 -6.78
CA THR A 201 13.95 3.36 -6.74
C THR A 201 13.43 2.00 -6.31
N GLY A 202 12.29 1.98 -5.64
CA GLY A 202 11.67 0.72 -5.26
C GLY A 202 10.31 0.91 -4.61
N PHE A 203 9.67 -0.22 -4.33
CA PHE A 203 8.45 -0.24 -3.55
C PHE A 203 8.35 -1.50 -2.68
N VAL A 204 7.57 -1.38 -1.61
CA VAL A 204 7.19 -2.45 -0.70
C VAL A 204 5.68 -2.42 -0.55
N THR A 205 5.03 -3.57 -0.61
CA THR A 205 3.59 -3.64 -0.44
C THR A 205 3.10 -4.91 0.24
N THR A 206 1.94 -4.83 0.89
CA THR A 206 1.17 -6.00 1.32
C THR A 206 0.30 -6.60 0.21
N THR A 207 0.14 -5.92 -0.93
CA THR A 207 -0.65 -6.47 -2.06
C THR A 207 0.22 -7.34 -2.97
N GLU A 208 -0.37 -7.79 -4.06
CA GLU A 208 0.37 -8.25 -5.23
C GLU A 208 1.21 -7.08 -5.76
N VAL A 209 2.46 -7.33 -6.15
CA VAL A 209 3.35 -6.28 -6.70
C VAL A 209 2.86 -5.73 -8.05
N THR A 210 1.91 -6.43 -8.67
CA THR A 210 1.18 -6.08 -9.90
C THR A 210 -0.13 -5.34 -9.64
N ASN A 211 -0.55 -5.21 -8.38
CA ASN A 211 -1.77 -4.48 -8.03
C ASN A 211 -1.65 -2.99 -8.41
N ALA A 212 -2.77 -2.30 -8.56
CA ALA A 212 -2.84 -0.93 -9.07
C ALA A 212 -1.94 0.08 -8.35
N SER A 213 -1.91 0.08 -7.02
CA SER A 213 -1.15 1.05 -6.22
C SER A 213 0.36 0.98 -6.48
N PRO A 214 1.04 -0.19 -6.36
CA PRO A 214 2.45 -0.30 -6.78
C PRO A 214 2.63 -0.20 -8.30
N ALA A 215 1.70 -0.74 -9.11
CA ALA A 215 1.80 -0.73 -10.57
C ALA A 215 1.78 0.68 -11.17
N GLY A 216 1.11 1.65 -10.54
CA GLY A 216 1.16 3.06 -10.97
C GLY A 216 2.57 3.68 -10.92
N LEU A 217 3.52 3.03 -10.25
CA LEU A 217 4.92 3.48 -10.20
C LEU A 217 5.69 3.13 -11.49
N TYR A 218 5.34 2.05 -12.18
CA TYR A 218 6.16 1.50 -13.25
C TYR A 218 5.42 1.11 -14.53
N SER A 219 4.10 0.92 -14.47
CA SER A 219 3.31 0.39 -15.58
C SER A 219 2.51 1.48 -16.29
N HIS A 220 2.27 1.24 -17.57
CA HIS A 220 1.36 1.96 -18.44
C HIS A 220 0.34 0.95 -18.92
N SER A 221 -0.86 0.93 -18.33
CA SER A 221 -1.92 -0.04 -18.66
C SER A 221 -3.29 0.64 -18.80
N ALA A 222 -4.03 0.31 -19.86
CA ALA A 222 -5.42 0.70 -20.04
C ALA A 222 -6.38 -0.04 -19.12
N ASN A 223 -5.94 -1.10 -18.43
CA ASN A 223 -6.76 -1.82 -17.47
C ASN A 223 -5.89 -2.42 -16.35
N ARG A 224 -6.17 -2.00 -15.12
CA ARG A 224 -5.47 -2.46 -13.91
C ARG A 224 -5.54 -3.97 -13.67
N ASN A 225 -6.52 -4.66 -14.25
CA ASN A 225 -6.70 -6.10 -14.07
C ASN A 225 -5.78 -6.93 -14.96
N TRP A 226 -5.06 -6.32 -15.90
CA TRP A 226 -4.11 -7.01 -16.79
C TRP A 226 -2.79 -7.31 -16.06
N GLU A 227 -2.88 -7.92 -14.87
CA GLU A 227 -1.73 -8.24 -14.02
C GLU A 227 -0.84 -9.31 -14.65
N ASN A 228 -1.45 -10.26 -15.39
CA ASN A 228 -0.77 -11.22 -16.25
C ASN A 228 -1.43 -11.34 -17.65
N ASP A 229 -0.83 -12.17 -18.50
CA ASP A 229 -1.27 -12.43 -19.87
C ASP A 229 -2.67 -13.07 -19.94
N ARG A 230 -3.03 -13.96 -19.00
CA ARG A 230 -4.35 -14.60 -18.98
C ARG A 230 -5.47 -13.60 -18.73
N GLN A 231 -5.30 -12.69 -17.76
CA GLN A 231 -6.29 -11.67 -17.45
C GLN A 231 -6.41 -10.65 -18.60
N LEU A 232 -5.29 -10.30 -19.22
CA LEU A 232 -5.26 -9.46 -20.43
C LEU A 232 -6.10 -10.08 -21.56
N ILE A 233 -5.87 -11.36 -21.87
CA ILE A 233 -6.60 -12.07 -22.92
C ILE A 233 -8.09 -12.25 -22.55
N ALA A 234 -8.39 -12.57 -21.29
CA ALA A 234 -9.75 -12.77 -20.81
C ALA A 234 -10.62 -11.51 -20.95
N ASP A 235 -10.03 -10.33 -20.76
CA ASP A 235 -10.69 -9.04 -20.94
C ASP A 235 -10.70 -8.55 -22.42
N GLY A 236 -10.32 -9.41 -23.37
CA GLY A 236 -10.31 -9.11 -24.81
C GLY A 236 -9.12 -8.27 -25.28
N GLY A 237 -8.09 -8.11 -24.45
CA GLY A 237 -6.84 -7.47 -24.81
C GLY A 237 -6.01 -8.32 -25.79
N ASN A 238 -5.13 -7.67 -26.55
CA ASN A 238 -4.21 -8.36 -27.45
C ASN A 238 -2.78 -8.33 -26.87
N PRO A 239 -2.19 -9.47 -26.47
CA PRO A 239 -0.84 -9.52 -25.90
C PRO A 239 0.28 -9.16 -26.90
N ASP A 240 -0.02 -9.12 -28.20
CA ASP A 240 0.91 -8.62 -29.22
C ASP A 240 0.95 -7.09 -29.29
N VAL A 241 -0.05 -6.41 -28.70
CA VAL A 241 -0.19 -4.94 -28.70
C VAL A 241 0.05 -4.35 -27.31
N CYS A 242 -0.45 -5.01 -26.27
CA CYS A 242 -0.36 -4.58 -24.88
C CYS A 242 0.45 -5.57 -24.07
N THR A 243 1.24 -5.03 -23.14
CA THR A 243 2.09 -5.83 -22.28
C THR A 243 1.44 -5.96 -20.91
N ASP A 244 1.29 -7.17 -20.39
CA ASP A 244 0.78 -7.38 -19.03
C ASP A 244 1.66 -6.71 -17.96
N ILE A 245 1.06 -6.30 -16.84
CA ILE A 245 1.74 -5.51 -15.80
C ILE A 245 2.94 -6.25 -15.22
N ALA A 246 2.85 -7.58 -15.00
CA ALA A 246 4.00 -8.37 -14.52
C ALA A 246 5.17 -8.32 -15.51
N ARG A 247 4.90 -8.42 -16.82
CA ARG A 247 5.93 -8.30 -17.85
C ARG A 247 6.49 -6.87 -17.94
N GLN A 248 5.67 -5.83 -17.74
CA GLN A 248 6.14 -4.45 -17.61
C GLN A 248 7.04 -4.25 -16.38
N LEU A 249 6.78 -4.93 -15.27
CA LEU A 249 7.64 -4.88 -14.08
C LEU A 249 9.04 -5.44 -14.35
N ILE A 250 9.15 -6.51 -15.14
CA ILE A 250 10.44 -7.19 -15.35
C ILE A 250 11.22 -6.62 -16.54
N HIS A 251 10.53 -6.22 -17.62
CA HIS A 251 11.16 -5.78 -18.87
C HIS A 251 10.87 -4.34 -19.25
N GLY A 252 9.94 -3.68 -18.56
CA GLY A 252 9.65 -2.27 -18.79
C GLY A 252 10.79 -1.40 -18.28
N LYS A 253 11.03 -0.28 -18.96
CA LYS A 253 12.13 0.65 -18.67
C LYS A 253 12.18 1.11 -17.21
N ILE A 254 11.03 1.28 -16.57
CA ILE A 254 10.97 1.67 -15.15
C ILE A 254 11.17 0.44 -14.27
N GLY A 255 10.42 -0.63 -14.53
CA GLY A 255 10.41 -1.86 -13.73
C GLY A 255 11.76 -2.56 -13.66
N GLU A 256 12.46 -2.70 -14.80
CA GLU A 256 13.77 -3.35 -14.88
C GLU A 256 14.85 -2.63 -14.04
N ASN A 257 14.65 -1.35 -13.73
CA ASN A 257 15.58 -0.49 -13.02
C ASN A 257 15.19 -0.27 -11.54
N LEU A 258 14.13 -0.91 -11.05
CA LEU A 258 13.77 -0.88 -9.63
C LEU A 258 14.76 -1.72 -8.81
N ASN A 259 15.38 -1.09 -7.82
CA ASN A 259 16.32 -1.72 -6.90
C ASN A 259 15.63 -2.61 -5.86
N VAL A 260 14.41 -2.27 -5.46
CA VAL A 260 13.66 -3.02 -4.45
C VAL A 260 12.22 -3.22 -4.93
N ILE A 261 11.81 -4.47 -5.02
CA ILE A 261 10.44 -4.89 -5.31
C ILE A 261 10.07 -5.89 -4.23
N MET A 262 9.12 -5.56 -3.35
CA MET A 262 8.68 -6.47 -2.28
C MET A 262 7.17 -6.51 -2.14
N GLY A 263 6.60 -7.72 -2.06
CA GLY A 263 5.18 -7.94 -1.78
C GLY A 263 4.74 -9.37 -2.08
N GLY A 264 3.47 -9.54 -2.46
CA GLY A 264 2.92 -10.82 -2.90
C GLY A 264 2.82 -10.94 -4.43
N GLY A 265 2.10 -11.96 -4.90
CA GLY A 265 1.69 -12.12 -6.30
C GLY A 265 2.57 -13.02 -7.15
N ARG A 266 3.22 -14.04 -6.55
CA ARG A 266 4.05 -15.00 -7.31
C ARG A 266 3.33 -15.61 -8.50
N ARG A 267 2.01 -15.84 -8.41
CA ARG A 267 1.21 -16.43 -9.48
C ARG A 267 1.38 -15.73 -10.83
N HIS A 268 1.52 -14.40 -10.84
CA HIS A 268 1.63 -13.59 -12.07
C HIS A 268 2.98 -13.73 -12.79
N PHE A 269 3.97 -14.37 -12.14
CA PHE A 269 5.33 -14.51 -12.63
C PHE A 269 5.71 -15.95 -12.99
N LEU A 270 4.85 -16.93 -12.67
CA LEU A 270 5.08 -18.35 -12.91
C LEU A 270 4.11 -18.89 -13.97
N PRO A 271 4.55 -19.82 -14.85
CA PRO A 271 3.65 -20.52 -15.75
C PRO A 271 2.75 -21.49 -14.98
N GLU A 272 1.58 -21.82 -15.55
CA GLU A 272 0.54 -22.67 -14.92
C GLU A 272 1.02 -24.05 -14.44
N TRP A 273 2.10 -24.59 -15.01
CA TRP A 273 2.65 -25.89 -14.63
C TRP A 273 3.77 -25.83 -13.57
N GLU A 274 4.22 -24.63 -13.18
CA GLU A 274 5.24 -24.44 -12.15
C GLU A 274 4.58 -23.97 -10.86
N THR A 275 4.93 -24.59 -9.73
CA THR A 275 4.42 -24.23 -8.40
C THR A 275 5.45 -23.43 -7.63
N ASP A 276 4.99 -22.53 -6.78
CA ASP A 276 5.82 -21.78 -5.84
C ASP A 276 6.25 -22.62 -4.62
N VAL A 277 7.01 -22.02 -3.70
CA VAL A 277 7.50 -22.67 -2.47
C VAL A 277 6.39 -23.14 -1.53
N ASP A 278 5.20 -22.53 -1.62
CA ASP A 278 4.02 -22.90 -0.83
C ASP A 278 3.15 -23.95 -1.56
N GLY A 279 3.61 -24.46 -2.72
CA GLY A 279 2.91 -25.47 -3.52
C GLY A 279 1.78 -24.92 -4.39
N SER A 280 1.64 -23.60 -4.50
CA SER A 280 0.60 -22.96 -5.30
C SER A 280 1.03 -22.78 -6.75
N PRO A 281 0.17 -23.06 -7.75
CA PRO A 281 0.53 -22.95 -9.16
C PRO A 281 0.62 -21.49 -9.63
N GLY A 282 1.44 -21.25 -10.64
CA GLY A 282 1.42 -20.04 -11.44
C GLY A 282 0.13 -19.87 -12.25
N THR A 283 -0.06 -18.68 -12.83
CA THR A 283 -1.24 -18.35 -13.64
C THR A 283 -0.92 -17.86 -15.04
N ARG A 284 0.36 -17.84 -15.45
CA ARG A 284 0.72 -17.41 -16.80
C ARG A 284 0.43 -18.50 -17.84
N GLY A 285 -0.26 -18.13 -18.91
CA GLY A 285 -0.61 -19.00 -20.04
C GLY A 285 0.43 -19.01 -21.16
N ASP A 286 1.31 -18.01 -21.19
CA ASP A 286 2.39 -17.85 -22.16
C ASP A 286 3.60 -18.77 -21.92
N GLY A 287 3.58 -19.54 -20.83
CA GLY A 287 4.64 -20.47 -20.48
C GLY A 287 5.93 -19.84 -19.99
N VAL A 288 5.90 -18.55 -19.65
CA VAL A 288 7.06 -17.79 -19.22
C VAL A 288 7.21 -17.81 -17.71
N ASN A 289 8.42 -18.07 -17.22
CA ASN A 289 8.79 -17.81 -15.83
C ASN A 289 9.54 -16.48 -15.73
N LEU A 290 8.84 -15.41 -15.34
CA LEU A 290 9.37 -14.06 -15.25
C LEU A 290 10.38 -13.89 -14.11
N ILE A 291 10.29 -14.67 -13.03
CA ILE A 291 11.30 -14.68 -11.94
C ILE A 291 12.66 -15.14 -12.48
N LYS A 292 12.69 -16.21 -13.28
CA LYS A 292 13.92 -16.69 -13.95
C LYS A 292 14.46 -15.64 -14.92
N GLN A 293 13.58 -14.92 -15.62
CA GLN A 293 14.00 -13.84 -16.51
C GLN A 293 14.61 -12.66 -15.73
N TRP A 294 14.00 -12.24 -14.62
CA TRP A 294 14.54 -11.20 -13.74
C TRP A 294 15.93 -11.58 -13.19
N LYS A 295 16.10 -12.82 -12.69
CA LYS A 295 17.39 -13.34 -12.22
C LYS A 295 18.45 -13.29 -13.33
N ARG A 296 18.08 -13.67 -14.55
CA ARG A 296 18.97 -13.65 -15.72
C ARG A 296 19.36 -12.23 -16.12
N HIS A 297 18.40 -11.30 -16.11
CA HIS A 297 18.62 -9.89 -16.42
C HIS A 297 19.65 -9.28 -15.47
N HIS A 298 19.51 -9.54 -14.18
CA HIS A 298 20.35 -8.96 -13.14
C HIS A 298 21.61 -9.78 -12.79
N ARG A 299 21.97 -10.80 -13.59
CA ARG A 299 23.12 -11.70 -13.30
C ARG A 299 24.48 -11.01 -13.14
N LYS A 300 24.62 -9.78 -13.67
CA LYS A 300 25.84 -8.97 -13.59
C LYS A 300 25.86 -8.05 -12.36
N HIS A 301 24.76 -7.99 -11.62
CA HIS A 301 24.61 -7.21 -10.39
C HIS A 301 24.57 -8.14 -9.19
N ALA A 302 24.80 -7.59 -8.00
CA ALA A 302 24.54 -8.32 -6.77
C ALA A 302 23.03 -8.39 -6.51
N ALA A 303 22.33 -9.25 -7.24
CA ALA A 303 20.88 -9.40 -7.20
C ALA A 303 20.45 -10.58 -6.33
N ARG A 304 19.38 -10.38 -5.54
CA ARG A 304 18.79 -11.42 -4.69
C ARG A 304 17.29 -11.49 -4.91
N TYR A 305 16.80 -12.72 -5.05
CA TYR A 305 15.39 -13.03 -5.05
C TYR A 305 15.09 -13.80 -3.75
N THR A 306 14.02 -13.42 -3.05
CA THR A 306 13.65 -14.00 -1.75
C THR A 306 12.16 -14.35 -1.72
N GLU A 307 11.82 -15.48 -1.12
CA GLU A 307 10.46 -16.02 -1.08
C GLU A 307 9.92 -16.19 0.34
N THR A 308 10.80 -16.15 1.34
CA THR A 308 10.44 -16.30 2.76
C THR A 308 11.03 -15.19 3.62
N ARG A 309 10.52 -15.05 4.85
CA ARG A 309 11.05 -14.13 5.86
C ARG A 309 12.51 -14.43 6.18
N GLU A 310 12.88 -15.69 6.32
CA GLU A 310 14.24 -16.11 6.66
C GLU A 310 15.23 -15.73 5.55
N GLU A 311 14.86 -15.95 4.29
CA GLU A 311 15.69 -15.54 3.15
C GLU A 311 15.87 -14.02 3.12
N LEU A 312 14.80 -13.26 3.38
CA LEU A 312 14.88 -11.79 3.47
C LEU A 312 15.80 -11.34 4.62
N GLN A 313 15.72 -11.96 5.80
CA GLN A 313 16.57 -11.63 6.95
C GLN A 313 18.06 -11.90 6.70
N GLN A 314 18.38 -12.82 5.80
CA GLN A 314 19.76 -13.12 5.41
C GLN A 314 20.31 -12.13 4.37
N VAL A 315 19.47 -11.25 3.79
CA VAL A 315 19.91 -10.25 2.83
C VAL A 315 20.71 -9.15 3.54
N ASN A 316 21.99 -9.03 3.16
CA ASN A 316 22.80 -7.89 3.55
C ASN A 316 22.59 -6.73 2.57
N GLY A 317 21.74 -5.77 2.96
CA GLY A 317 21.43 -4.57 2.16
C GLY A 317 22.62 -3.67 1.81
N ALA A 318 23.78 -3.83 2.45
CA ALA A 318 25.01 -3.12 2.06
C ALA A 318 25.69 -3.71 0.82
N THR A 319 25.31 -4.93 0.41
CA THR A 319 25.97 -5.71 -0.66
C THR A 319 25.06 -6.09 -1.81
N VAL A 320 23.76 -5.83 -1.69
CA VAL A 320 22.75 -6.20 -2.68
C VAL A 320 22.30 -4.94 -3.43
N ASP A 321 22.48 -4.96 -4.75
CA ASP A 321 22.10 -3.87 -5.65
C ASP A 321 20.61 -3.93 -6.03
N TYR A 322 20.08 -5.15 -6.13
CA TYR A 322 18.71 -5.45 -6.55
C TYR A 322 18.09 -6.54 -5.68
N LEU A 323 16.93 -6.26 -5.11
CA LEU A 323 16.15 -7.19 -4.29
C LEU A 323 14.75 -7.36 -4.88
N PHE A 324 14.38 -8.61 -5.16
CA PHE A 324 13.04 -8.99 -5.58
C PHE A 324 12.45 -10.00 -4.60
N GLY A 325 11.60 -9.53 -3.70
CA GLY A 325 10.95 -10.34 -2.69
C GLY A 325 9.49 -10.62 -3.02
N LEU A 326 9.13 -11.88 -3.27
CA LEU A 326 7.75 -12.29 -3.47
C LEU A 326 7.36 -13.34 -2.43
N PHE A 327 6.59 -12.92 -1.44
CA PHE A 327 6.39 -13.72 -0.24
C PHE A 327 5.05 -14.45 -0.21
N SER A 328 4.13 -14.24 -1.15
CA SER A 328 2.83 -14.92 -1.22
C SER A 328 2.45 -15.23 -2.67
N ASN A 329 1.62 -16.25 -2.87
CA ASN A 329 1.08 -16.57 -4.20
C ASN A 329 0.18 -15.44 -4.73
N GLU A 330 -0.62 -14.86 -3.83
CA GLU A 330 -1.55 -13.74 -4.07
C GLU A 330 -1.11 -12.53 -3.22
N HIS A 331 -2.05 -11.76 -2.66
CA HIS A 331 -1.77 -10.77 -1.63
C HIS A 331 -1.03 -11.39 -0.43
N MET A 332 -0.31 -10.55 0.32
CA MET A 332 0.18 -10.94 1.64
C MET A 332 -1.03 -11.22 2.55
N PRO A 333 -0.95 -12.21 3.44
CA PRO A 333 -2.00 -12.44 4.43
C PRO A 333 -2.20 -11.19 5.30
N PHE A 334 -3.41 -11.01 5.80
CA PHE A 334 -3.68 -9.95 6.77
C PHE A 334 -2.87 -10.16 8.03
N HIS A 335 -2.47 -9.08 8.70
CA HIS A 335 -1.58 -9.16 9.87
C HIS A 335 -2.08 -10.08 10.99
N LEU A 336 -3.41 -10.20 11.17
CA LEU A 336 -4.02 -11.08 12.18
C LEU A 336 -4.06 -12.56 11.76
N GLU A 337 -3.94 -12.83 10.47
CA GLU A 337 -3.96 -14.17 9.87
C GLU A 337 -2.54 -14.64 9.51
N ASP A 338 -1.57 -13.73 9.58
CA ASP A 338 -0.21 -13.97 9.12
C ASP A 338 0.54 -14.91 10.05
N GLU A 339 1.26 -15.85 9.44
CA GLU A 339 2.22 -16.68 10.14
C GLU A 339 3.51 -15.88 10.28
N ALA A 340 3.62 -15.09 11.35
CA ALA A 340 4.73 -14.16 11.60
C ALA A 340 6.12 -14.78 11.46
N GLU A 341 6.25 -16.10 11.60
CA GLU A 341 7.50 -16.83 11.38
C GLU A 341 7.86 -16.94 9.88
N LYS A 342 6.88 -17.17 9.00
CA LYS A 342 7.12 -17.47 7.56
C LYS A 342 7.13 -16.25 6.65
N LYS A 343 6.31 -15.23 6.96
CA LYS A 343 6.15 -14.04 6.10
C LYS A 343 6.68 -12.78 6.79
N PRO A 344 7.32 -11.87 6.05
CA PRO A 344 7.75 -10.59 6.62
C PRO A 344 6.54 -9.67 6.83
N THR A 345 6.56 -8.90 7.92
CA THR A 345 5.63 -7.78 8.09
C THR A 345 6.00 -6.64 7.14
N LEU A 346 5.05 -5.73 6.89
CA LEU A 346 5.38 -4.40 6.34
C LEU A 346 6.38 -3.69 7.26
#